data_AF-A0A1H2GJ73-F1
#
_entry.id   AF-A0A1H2GJ73-F1
#
_cell.length_a   1.000
_cell.length_b   1.000
_cell.length_c   1.000
_cell.angle_alpha   90.00
_cell.angle_beta   90.00
_cell.angle_gamma   90.00
#
_symmetry.space_group_name_H-M   'P 1'
#
loop_
_entity.id
_entity.type
_entity.pdbx_description
1 polymer ?
#
loop_
_entity_poly.entity_id
_entity_poly.type
_entity_poly.pdbx_seq_one_letter_code
_entity_poly.pdbx_strand_id
1 'polypeptide(L)'
;MNQWYCSVCHEMFDYEDKPVICEICDADHRMIFNIKEVPQSLEQVRDLARKKLKGICAGYPSCDGSFDKICQREAYGKPIGLGGIGLGRSFRGNSEALEKIQLNMSVLGEHFEPDTTCSFLDVDLEFPVLASSTAGAQKYNDAMDETQFCTSVLRGSKEAGTIGLRGDTWFYTLDDNPSLNAMKACEGYGIPIFKPRSQDVLKNLIEKAEDFGCKAFGIDLDGCGSSIMALHGQPVFKKSVKDIEELVSFTNLPFIAKGIMIPDEALMCADAGASVVAVSNHGGRVLDSTPGVATMLPLIREKVGDLVTITADGGVRTGYDVLKMLALGADAVLLGRDIIRAAVGAGTLGVKMHLEHIKKTLKKAMFMTGMKNIKMIDSKILFDYNQNKEEQWEKY
;
A
#
# COMPACT_ATOMS: atom_id res chain seq x y z
N MET A 1 -33.27 14.65 18.66
CA MET A 1 -32.14 14.82 17.73
C MET A 1 -31.15 13.69 17.96
N ASN A 2 -30.73 13.03 16.89
CA ASN A 2 -29.68 12.04 16.92
C ASN A 2 -28.33 12.72 16.66
N GLN A 3 -27.29 12.19 17.28
CA GLN A 3 -25.93 12.69 17.05
C GLN A 3 -25.22 11.79 16.04
N TRP A 4 -24.65 12.40 15.01
CA TRP A 4 -23.99 11.74 13.88
C TRP A 4 -22.52 12.12 13.82
N TYR A 5 -21.71 11.23 13.26
CA TYR A 5 -20.26 11.36 13.15
C TYR A 5 -19.79 11.02 11.74
N CYS A 6 -19.03 11.92 11.12
CA CYS A 6 -18.35 11.63 9.85
C CYS A 6 -17.00 10.96 10.12
N SER A 7 -16.85 9.70 9.71
CA SER A 7 -15.59 8.95 9.89
C SER A 7 -14.42 9.38 8.99
N VAL A 8 -14.64 10.34 8.07
CA VAL A 8 -13.63 10.85 7.13
C VAL A 8 -12.97 12.15 7.61
N CYS A 9 -13.75 13.07 8.19
CA CYS A 9 -13.25 14.35 8.72
C CYS A 9 -13.42 14.51 10.23
N HIS A 10 -13.99 13.50 10.90
CA HIS A 10 -14.23 13.47 12.35
C HIS A 10 -15.25 14.49 12.88
N GLU A 11 -16.00 15.14 11.99
CA GLU A 11 -17.03 16.12 12.37
C GLU A 11 -18.26 15.45 12.99
N MET A 12 -18.86 16.16 13.94
CA MET A 12 -20.06 15.77 14.67
C MET A 12 -21.24 16.66 14.29
N PHE A 13 -22.42 16.08 14.13
CA PHE A 13 -23.62 16.84 13.74
C PHE A 13 -24.87 16.37 14.48
N ASP A 14 -25.80 17.29 14.73
CA ASP A 14 -27.10 17.00 15.34
C ASP A 14 -28.20 17.06 14.28
N TYR A 15 -28.74 15.91 13.91
CA TYR A 15 -29.82 15.78 12.93
C TYR A 15 -30.88 14.81 13.42
N GLU A 16 -32.13 14.99 13.02
CA GLU A 16 -33.19 14.01 13.32
C GLU A 16 -32.91 12.68 12.60
N ASP A 17 -32.73 12.75 11.28
CA ASP A 17 -32.41 11.64 10.41
C ASP A 17 -30.92 11.56 10.06
N LYS A 18 -30.51 10.44 9.46
CA LYS A 18 -29.14 10.26 8.97
C LYS A 18 -28.84 11.24 7.83
N PRO A 19 -27.79 12.07 7.93
CA PRO A 19 -27.38 12.93 6.83
C PRO A 19 -26.98 12.11 5.59
N VAL A 20 -27.38 12.60 4.41
CA VAL A 20 -27.03 11.98 3.12
C VAL A 20 -25.56 12.26 2.76
N ILE A 21 -25.07 13.44 3.16
CA ILE A 21 -23.72 13.93 2.91
C ILE A 21 -23.19 14.71 4.13
N CYS A 22 -21.88 14.71 4.30
CA CYS A 22 -21.16 15.51 5.28
C CYS A 22 -20.88 16.89 4.69
N GLU A 23 -21.37 17.94 5.35
CA GLU A 23 -21.26 19.32 4.86
C GLU A 23 -19.82 19.88 4.90
N ILE A 24 -18.89 19.18 5.56
CA ILE A 24 -17.49 19.61 5.70
C ILE A 24 -16.57 18.98 4.65
N CYS A 25 -16.83 17.72 4.26
CA CYS A 25 -15.90 16.98 3.40
C CYS A 25 -16.57 16.16 2.30
N ASP A 26 -17.86 16.37 2.07
CA ASP A 26 -18.66 15.70 1.03
C ASP A 26 -18.70 14.16 1.14
N ALA A 27 -18.29 13.62 2.29
CA ALA A 27 -18.41 12.20 2.58
C ALA A 27 -19.89 11.81 2.65
N ASP A 28 -20.28 10.77 1.91
CA ASP A 28 -21.67 10.35 1.85
C ASP A 28 -22.08 9.52 3.07
N HIS A 29 -23.38 9.25 3.16
CA HIS A 29 -24.01 8.51 4.26
C HIS A 29 -23.36 7.15 4.58
N ARG A 30 -22.59 6.52 3.69
CA ARG A 30 -21.86 5.26 3.97
C ARG A 30 -20.73 5.45 4.99
N MET A 31 -20.25 6.69 5.14
CA MET A 31 -19.18 7.09 6.05
C MET A 31 -19.66 7.91 7.26
N ILE A 32 -20.96 8.12 7.36
CA ILE A 32 -21.60 8.81 8.48
C ILE A 32 -22.22 7.75 9.40
N PHE A 33 -21.91 7.82 10.69
CA PHE A 33 -22.33 6.86 11.70
C PHE A 33 -23.19 7.56 12.74
N ASN A 34 -24.18 6.86 13.30
CA ASN A 34 -24.73 7.31 14.57
C ASN A 34 -23.60 7.24 15.60
N ILE A 35 -23.49 8.22 16.51
CA ILE A 35 -22.37 8.27 17.47
C ILE A 35 -22.23 6.97 18.28
N LYS A 36 -23.34 6.27 18.55
CA LYS A 36 -23.37 5.00 19.29
C LYS A 36 -22.87 3.80 18.47
N GLU A 37 -22.75 3.95 17.15
CA GLU A 37 -22.36 2.90 16.20
C GLU A 37 -20.94 3.11 15.65
N VAL A 38 -20.25 4.17 16.08
CA VAL A 38 -18.87 4.44 15.66
C VAL A 38 -17.97 3.30 16.14
N PRO A 39 -17.20 2.64 15.25
CA PRO A 39 -16.35 1.52 15.63
C PRO A 39 -15.25 1.98 16.60
N GLN A 40 -15.13 1.28 17.71
CA GLN A 40 -14.15 1.49 18.79
C GLN A 40 -12.96 0.51 18.71
N SER A 41 -13.02 -0.48 17.81
CA SER A 41 -11.93 -1.45 17.61
C SER A 41 -11.70 -1.75 16.13
N LEU A 42 -10.47 -2.17 15.80
CA LEU A 42 -10.12 -2.60 14.45
C LEU A 42 -10.96 -3.83 14.01
N GLU A 43 -11.41 -4.65 14.94
CA GLU A 43 -12.32 -5.76 14.66
C GLU A 43 -13.68 -5.26 14.17
N GLN A 44 -14.26 -4.26 14.84
CA GLN A 44 -15.51 -3.63 14.39
C GLN A 44 -15.36 -2.96 13.02
N VAL A 45 -14.23 -2.29 12.75
CA VAL A 45 -13.91 -1.76 11.41
C VAL A 45 -13.89 -2.89 10.37
N ARG A 46 -13.24 -4.01 10.68
CA ARG A 46 -13.18 -5.19 9.79
C ARG A 46 -14.56 -5.80 9.57
N ASP A 47 -15.42 -5.85 10.58
CA ASP A 47 -16.79 -6.36 10.44
C ASP A 47 -17.67 -5.47 9.55
N LEU A 48 -17.54 -4.14 9.68
CA LEU A 48 -18.20 -3.20 8.78
C LEU A 48 -17.71 -3.39 7.34
N ALA A 49 -16.40 -3.55 7.15
CA ALA A 49 -15.82 -3.82 5.85
C ALA A 49 -16.34 -5.12 5.24
N ARG A 50 -16.45 -6.21 6.02
CA ARG A 50 -17.02 -7.49 5.58
C ARG A 50 -18.47 -7.35 5.12
N LYS A 51 -19.28 -6.57 5.84
CA LYS A 51 -20.68 -6.30 5.47
C LYS A 51 -20.75 -5.53 4.14
N LYS A 52 -19.96 -4.47 3.98
CA LYS A 52 -19.95 -3.61 2.79
C LYS A 52 -19.38 -4.33 1.54
N LEU A 53 -18.37 -5.18 1.72
CA LEU A 53 -17.70 -5.93 0.65
C LEU A 53 -18.30 -7.32 0.39
N LYS A 54 -19.47 -7.63 0.96
CA LYS A 54 -20.11 -8.94 0.86
C LYS A 54 -20.24 -9.38 -0.60
N GLY A 55 -19.83 -10.62 -0.88
CA GLY A 55 -19.82 -11.18 -2.24
C GLY A 55 -18.56 -10.89 -3.05
N ILE A 56 -17.75 -9.91 -2.65
CA ILE A 56 -16.46 -9.57 -3.29
C ILE A 56 -15.28 -10.00 -2.41
N CYS A 57 -15.35 -9.72 -1.11
CA CYS A 57 -14.30 -10.04 -0.14
C CYS A 57 -14.92 -10.43 1.20
N ALA A 58 -14.52 -11.59 1.73
CA ALA A 58 -15.01 -12.06 3.02
C ALA A 58 -14.23 -11.49 4.22
N GLY A 59 -13.24 -10.62 4.00
CA GLY A 59 -12.37 -10.09 5.07
C GLY A 59 -11.73 -11.20 5.91
N TYR A 60 -11.18 -12.21 5.22
CA TYR A 60 -10.57 -13.38 5.86
C TYR A 60 -9.48 -12.98 6.84
N PRO A 61 -9.39 -13.63 8.02
CA PRO A 61 -8.28 -13.42 8.97
C PRO A 61 -6.91 -13.69 8.32
N SER A 62 -6.81 -14.79 7.56
CA SER A 62 -5.69 -15.04 6.66
C SER A 62 -6.06 -14.59 5.24
N CYS A 63 -5.38 -13.56 4.75
CA CYS A 63 -5.54 -13.03 3.39
C CYS A 63 -4.35 -13.47 2.53
N ASP A 64 -4.32 -14.77 2.27
CA ASP A 64 -3.22 -15.56 1.68
C ASP A 64 -3.37 -15.86 0.19
N GLY A 65 -4.53 -15.59 -0.42
CA GLY A 65 -4.79 -15.95 -1.82
C GLY A 65 -5.07 -17.43 -2.05
N SER A 66 -5.38 -18.20 -1.00
CA SER A 66 -5.75 -19.61 -1.12
C SER A 66 -6.96 -19.84 -2.03
N PHE A 67 -6.95 -20.94 -2.79
CA PHE A 67 -7.97 -21.25 -3.81
C PHE A 67 -9.36 -21.50 -3.22
N ASP A 68 -9.45 -21.84 -1.93
CA ASP A 68 -10.70 -22.01 -1.20
C ASP A 68 -11.39 -20.67 -0.89
N LYS A 69 -10.69 -19.54 -1.04
CA LYS A 69 -11.22 -18.21 -0.75
C LYS A 69 -12.16 -17.73 -1.86
N ILE A 70 -13.27 -17.09 -1.48
CA ILE A 70 -14.30 -16.59 -2.40
C ILE A 70 -13.73 -15.65 -3.47
N CYS A 71 -12.74 -14.83 -3.10
CA CYS A 71 -12.11 -13.86 -3.99
C CYS A 71 -11.12 -14.48 -5.00
N GLN A 72 -10.78 -15.78 -4.87
CA GLN A 72 -9.89 -16.49 -5.79
C GLN A 72 -10.63 -17.37 -6.79
N ARG A 73 -11.96 -17.39 -6.78
CA ARG A 73 -12.79 -18.23 -7.66
C ARG A 73 -12.80 -17.76 -9.14
N GLU A 74 -11.85 -16.90 -9.53
CA GLU A 74 -11.71 -16.32 -10.88
C GLU A 74 -11.57 -17.36 -12.01
N ALA A 75 -11.20 -18.61 -11.69
CA ALA A 75 -11.12 -19.70 -12.66
C ALA A 75 -12.44 -20.01 -13.42
N TYR A 76 -13.59 -19.43 -13.05
CA TYR A 76 -14.90 -19.68 -13.66
C TYR A 76 -15.69 -18.40 -14.05
N GLY A 77 -15.01 -17.31 -14.43
CA GLY A 77 -15.65 -16.24 -15.24
C GLY A 77 -16.45 -15.17 -14.48
N LYS A 78 -16.03 -14.74 -13.28
CA LYS A 78 -16.57 -13.53 -12.62
C LYS A 78 -15.56 -12.37 -12.59
N PRO A 79 -16.01 -11.10 -12.57
CA PRO A 79 -15.11 -9.93 -12.57
C PRO A 79 -14.20 -9.87 -11.35
N ILE A 80 -13.02 -9.29 -11.58
CA ILE A 80 -11.92 -9.15 -10.63
C ILE A 80 -12.36 -8.37 -9.38
N GLY A 81 -12.41 -9.05 -8.24
CA GLY A 81 -12.56 -8.44 -6.92
C GLY A 81 -11.20 -8.05 -6.32
N LEU A 82 -11.04 -8.19 -5.00
CA LEU A 82 -9.73 -8.11 -4.33
C LEU A 82 -8.84 -9.35 -4.58
N GLY A 83 -9.20 -10.20 -5.55
CA GLY A 83 -8.52 -11.43 -5.92
C GLY A 83 -7.11 -11.24 -6.49
N GLY A 84 -6.46 -12.36 -6.82
CA GLY A 84 -5.25 -12.39 -7.64
C GLY A 84 -5.63 -12.89 -9.03
N ILE A 85 -4.89 -12.48 -10.05
CA ILE A 85 -5.21 -12.82 -11.45
C ILE A 85 -4.98 -14.31 -11.73
N GLY A 86 -5.74 -14.87 -12.66
CA GLY A 86 -5.56 -16.25 -13.10
C GLY A 86 -5.95 -17.26 -12.02
N LEU A 87 -5.03 -18.15 -11.65
CA LEU A 87 -5.22 -19.10 -10.55
C LEU A 87 -4.78 -18.51 -9.19
N GLY A 88 -4.40 -17.24 -9.14
CA GLY A 88 -4.00 -16.54 -7.93
C GLY A 88 -2.66 -17.03 -7.36
N ARG A 89 -1.81 -17.65 -8.17
CA ARG A 89 -0.52 -18.21 -7.72
C ARG A 89 0.44 -17.12 -7.30
N SER A 90 0.52 -16.00 -8.03
CA SER A 90 1.38 -14.87 -7.62
C SER A 90 0.93 -14.26 -6.31
N PHE A 91 -0.38 -14.19 -6.06
CA PHE A 91 -0.91 -13.73 -4.78
C PHE A 91 -0.50 -14.69 -3.66
N ARG A 92 -0.72 -16.01 -3.81
CA ARG A 92 -0.26 -17.00 -2.83
C ARG A 92 1.25 -16.96 -2.61
N GLY A 93 2.01 -16.90 -3.70
CA GLY A 93 3.46 -16.87 -3.67
C GLY A 93 4.02 -15.72 -2.84
N ASN A 94 3.33 -14.57 -2.79
CA ASN A 94 3.71 -13.47 -1.89
C ASN A 94 3.62 -13.86 -0.41
N SER A 95 2.52 -14.50 0.00
CA SER A 95 2.34 -14.95 1.38
C SER A 95 3.28 -16.11 1.72
N GLU A 96 3.38 -17.11 0.85
CA GLU A 96 4.27 -18.26 1.02
C GLU A 96 5.75 -17.85 1.12
N ALA A 97 6.18 -16.83 0.38
CA ALA A 97 7.55 -16.31 0.46
C ALA A 97 7.86 -15.69 1.84
N LEU A 98 6.92 -14.93 2.42
CA LEU A 98 7.07 -14.37 3.77
C LEU A 98 6.98 -15.41 4.88
N GLU A 99 6.17 -16.45 4.70
CA GLU A 99 5.99 -17.56 5.65
C GLU A 99 7.26 -18.40 5.82
N LYS A 100 8.05 -18.55 4.75
CA LYS A 100 9.33 -19.26 4.77
C LYS A 100 10.41 -18.55 5.59
N ILE A 101 10.22 -17.26 5.87
CA ILE A 101 11.18 -16.42 6.59
C ILE A 101 10.74 -16.35 8.05
N GLN A 102 11.64 -16.66 8.97
CA GLN A 102 11.37 -16.61 10.40
C GLN A 102 12.20 -15.52 11.09
N LEU A 103 11.72 -15.07 12.25
CA LEU A 103 12.41 -14.09 13.07
C LEU A 103 13.11 -14.81 14.23
N ASN A 104 14.37 -14.48 14.47
CA ASN A 104 15.10 -14.94 15.64
C ASN A 104 14.75 -14.07 16.84
N MET A 105 14.22 -14.73 17.87
CA MET A 105 13.83 -14.06 19.09
C MET A 105 15.05 -13.77 19.95
N SER A 106 15.15 -12.54 20.46
CA SER A 106 16.14 -12.11 21.43
C SER A 106 15.45 -11.70 22.73
N VAL A 107 15.86 -12.29 23.85
CA VAL A 107 15.21 -12.13 25.17
C VAL A 107 16.17 -11.79 26.31
N LEU A 108 17.47 -11.75 26.03
CA LEU A 108 18.50 -11.39 27.01
C LEU A 108 19.07 -10.02 26.65
N GLY A 109 19.10 -9.09 27.60
CA GLY A 109 19.60 -7.74 27.40
C GLY A 109 18.93 -6.73 28.33
N GLU A 110 19.37 -5.48 28.25
CA GLU A 110 18.72 -4.36 28.93
C GLU A 110 17.36 -4.03 28.28
N HIS A 111 16.41 -3.56 29.10
CA HIS A 111 15.12 -3.09 28.60
C HIS A 111 15.29 -1.84 27.74
N PHE A 112 14.50 -1.73 26.67
CA PHE A 112 14.45 -0.55 25.81
C PHE A 112 13.06 -0.38 25.18
N GLU A 113 12.76 0.82 24.74
CA GLU A 113 11.58 1.13 23.92
C GLU A 113 12.05 1.32 22.47
N PRO A 114 11.63 0.46 21.51
CA PRO A 114 12.04 0.62 20.12
C PRO A 114 11.56 1.94 19.52
N ASP A 115 12.47 2.62 18.82
CA ASP A 115 12.20 3.81 18.01
C ASP A 115 11.88 3.40 16.57
N THR A 116 10.63 3.62 16.16
CA THR A 116 10.18 3.31 14.80
C THR A 116 10.36 4.46 13.83
N THR A 117 10.76 5.65 14.28
CA THR A 117 10.82 6.85 13.43
C THR A 117 11.82 6.69 12.28
N CYS A 118 11.49 7.28 11.13
CA CYS A 118 12.31 7.26 9.93
C CYS A 118 11.96 8.45 9.02
N SER A 119 12.67 8.57 7.89
CA SER A 119 12.36 9.54 6.85
C SER A 119 12.15 8.82 5.52
N PHE A 120 11.22 9.32 4.71
CA PHE A 120 10.98 8.85 3.35
C PHE A 120 10.77 10.05 2.43
N LEU A 121 11.68 10.26 1.45
CA LEU A 121 11.66 11.41 0.55
C LEU A 121 11.54 12.75 1.31
N ASP A 122 12.38 12.91 2.34
CA ASP A 122 12.41 14.06 3.26
C ASP A 122 11.11 14.31 4.03
N VAL A 123 10.22 13.32 4.09
CA VAL A 123 9.04 13.32 4.96
C VAL A 123 9.35 12.52 6.22
N ASP A 124 9.29 13.17 7.38
CA ASP A 124 9.39 12.48 8.67
C ASP A 124 8.18 11.58 8.88
N LEU A 125 8.45 10.30 9.18
CA LEU A 125 7.44 9.29 9.46
C LEU A 125 7.62 8.74 10.87
N GLU A 126 6.51 8.43 11.53
CA GLU A 126 6.52 7.74 12.82
C GLU A 126 6.91 6.26 12.71
N PHE A 127 6.79 5.66 11.51
CA PHE A 127 7.16 4.28 11.20
C PHE A 127 7.26 4.04 9.68
N PRO A 128 8.09 3.08 9.20
CA PRO A 128 8.41 2.89 7.78
C PRO A 128 7.33 2.08 7.04
N VAL A 129 6.06 2.46 7.17
CA VAL A 129 4.95 1.79 6.49
C VAL A 129 4.05 2.83 5.82
N LEU A 130 3.77 2.64 4.55
CA LEU A 130 2.93 3.52 3.76
C LEU A 130 1.71 2.76 3.23
N ALA A 131 0.59 3.47 3.06
CA ALA A 131 -0.53 2.91 2.32
C ALA A 131 -0.16 2.79 0.83
N SER A 132 -0.37 1.62 0.23
CA SER A 132 -0.04 1.36 -1.19
C SER A 132 -1.08 1.98 -2.13
N SER A 133 -0.69 2.18 -3.39
CA SER A 133 -1.43 2.83 -4.47
C SER A 133 -2.59 2.00 -5.03
N THR A 134 -3.53 1.65 -4.16
CA THR A 134 -4.75 0.93 -4.51
C THR A 134 -5.81 1.87 -5.08
N ALA A 135 -6.69 1.35 -5.93
CA ALA A 135 -7.82 2.06 -6.53
C ALA A 135 -8.98 1.09 -6.78
N GLY A 136 -10.13 1.64 -7.19
CA GLY A 136 -11.29 0.88 -7.61
C GLY A 136 -12.25 0.50 -6.49
N ALA A 137 -12.19 1.16 -5.32
CA ALA A 137 -13.06 0.86 -4.19
C ALA A 137 -14.55 0.97 -4.56
N GLN A 138 -14.91 1.93 -5.41
CA GLN A 138 -16.28 2.12 -5.88
C GLN A 138 -16.80 0.91 -6.66
N LYS A 139 -15.91 0.18 -7.35
CA LYS A 139 -16.30 -1.03 -8.10
C LYS A 139 -16.36 -2.28 -7.22
N TYR A 140 -16.00 -2.20 -5.93
CA TYR A 140 -16.17 -3.27 -4.96
C TYR A 140 -17.53 -3.19 -4.28
N ASN A 141 -18.61 -3.42 -5.04
CA ASN A 141 -19.99 -3.40 -4.54
C ASN A 141 -20.50 -2.02 -4.10
N ASP A 142 -20.04 -0.94 -4.76
CA ASP A 142 -20.36 0.44 -4.39
C ASP A 142 -20.18 0.70 -2.88
N ALA A 143 -19.10 0.13 -2.33
CA ALA A 143 -18.86 0.14 -0.89
C ALA A 143 -18.43 1.53 -0.38
N MET A 144 -17.86 2.35 -1.27
CA MET A 144 -17.35 3.69 -0.98
C MET A 144 -17.17 4.47 -2.28
N ASP A 145 -17.38 5.79 -2.24
CA ASP A 145 -16.98 6.67 -3.35
C ASP A 145 -15.45 6.68 -3.51
N GLU A 146 -14.99 6.88 -4.74
CA GLU A 146 -13.57 6.76 -5.05
C GLU A 146 -12.73 7.95 -4.56
N THR A 147 -13.25 9.17 -4.64
CA THR A 147 -12.56 10.36 -4.12
C THR A 147 -12.54 10.30 -2.60
N GLN A 148 -13.63 9.87 -1.97
CA GLN A 148 -13.66 9.62 -0.53
C GLN A 148 -12.69 8.52 -0.13
N PHE A 149 -12.59 7.43 -0.89
CA PHE A 149 -11.62 6.36 -0.63
C PHE A 149 -10.19 6.91 -0.65
N CYS A 150 -9.83 7.66 -1.69
CA CYS A 150 -8.53 8.30 -1.78
C CYS A 150 -8.28 9.26 -0.61
N THR A 151 -9.20 10.16 -0.32
CA THR A 151 -9.10 11.13 0.78
C THR A 151 -8.97 10.44 2.15
N SER A 152 -9.75 9.38 2.38
CA SER A 152 -9.71 8.60 3.64
C SER A 152 -8.36 7.95 3.85
N VAL A 153 -7.75 7.41 2.79
CA VAL A 153 -6.42 6.80 2.86
C VAL A 153 -5.35 7.84 3.14
N LEU A 154 -5.40 9.00 2.49
CA LEU A 154 -4.42 10.07 2.69
C LEU A 154 -4.51 10.66 4.10
N ARG A 155 -5.72 11.06 4.54
CA ARG A 155 -5.95 11.59 5.90
C ARG A 155 -5.62 10.56 6.97
N GLY A 156 -6.05 9.31 6.79
CA GLY A 156 -5.81 8.25 7.76
C GLY A 156 -4.32 7.91 7.88
N SER A 157 -3.56 8.02 6.78
CA SER A 157 -2.10 7.89 6.81
C SER A 157 -1.47 9.04 7.58
N LYS A 158 -1.85 10.29 7.26
CA LYS A 158 -1.37 11.50 7.94
C LYS A 158 -1.59 11.44 9.44
N GLU A 159 -2.80 11.07 9.86
CA GLU A 159 -3.16 10.95 11.28
C GLU A 159 -2.47 9.81 12.01
N ALA A 160 -2.07 8.76 11.30
CA ALA A 160 -1.25 7.69 11.86
C ALA A 160 0.23 8.09 11.96
N GLY A 161 0.64 9.22 11.37
CA GLY A 161 2.04 9.65 11.33
C GLY A 161 2.83 9.04 10.15
N THR A 162 2.17 8.76 9.03
CA THR A 162 2.81 8.30 7.79
C THR A 162 2.20 8.95 6.55
N ILE A 163 2.66 8.60 5.35
CA ILE A 163 2.14 9.09 4.07
C ILE A 163 1.51 7.96 3.26
N GLY A 164 0.50 8.30 2.44
CA GLY A 164 -0.23 7.35 1.60
C GLY A 164 0.03 7.55 0.11
N LEU A 165 0.14 6.44 -0.62
CA LEU A 165 0.17 6.41 -2.08
C LEU A 165 -1.23 6.15 -2.63
N ARG A 166 -1.57 6.77 -3.75
CA ARG A 166 -2.88 6.59 -4.42
C ARG A 166 -2.71 6.26 -5.90
N GLY A 167 -3.36 5.17 -6.32
CA GLY A 167 -3.33 4.72 -7.71
C GLY A 167 -4.45 5.34 -8.55
N ASP A 168 -4.35 5.20 -9.86
CA ASP A 168 -5.44 5.44 -10.81
C ASP A 168 -5.88 4.14 -11.54
N THR A 169 -7.00 4.23 -12.25
CA THR A 169 -7.61 3.12 -12.99
C THR A 169 -8.42 3.65 -14.19
N TRP A 170 -9.05 2.75 -14.95
CA TRP A 170 -9.63 3.05 -16.27
C TRP A 170 -10.79 4.05 -16.30
N PHE A 171 -11.40 4.34 -15.16
CA PHE A 171 -12.43 5.37 -15.05
C PHE A 171 -11.91 6.68 -14.46
N TYR A 172 -10.59 6.82 -14.25
CA TYR A 172 -9.95 8.06 -13.84
C TYR A 172 -9.44 8.77 -15.09
N THR A 173 -9.92 9.96 -15.35
CA THR A 173 -9.57 10.74 -16.55
C THR A 173 -8.62 11.87 -16.17
N LEU A 174 -8.22 12.70 -17.15
CA LEU A 174 -7.51 13.94 -16.84
C LEU A 174 -8.42 14.94 -16.13
N ASP A 175 -9.70 14.99 -16.50
CA ASP A 175 -10.66 15.97 -15.98
C ASP A 175 -11.24 15.57 -14.63
N ASP A 176 -11.50 14.27 -14.45
CA ASP A 176 -11.98 13.71 -13.19
C ASP A 176 -11.04 12.58 -12.74
N ASN A 177 -10.16 12.93 -11.81
CA ASN A 177 -9.17 12.02 -11.24
C ASN A 177 -9.32 11.98 -9.71
N PRO A 178 -10.03 10.99 -9.15
CA PRO A 178 -10.22 10.83 -7.71
C PRO A 178 -8.93 10.84 -6.87
N SER A 179 -7.82 10.34 -7.42
CA SER A 179 -6.52 10.39 -6.72
C SER A 179 -6.02 11.83 -6.60
N LEU A 180 -5.97 12.58 -7.71
CA LEU A 180 -5.52 13.97 -7.71
C LEU A 180 -6.49 14.91 -6.96
N ASN A 181 -7.80 14.69 -7.06
CA ASN A 181 -8.80 15.42 -6.30
C ASN A 181 -8.56 15.26 -4.78
N ALA A 182 -8.24 14.04 -4.33
CA ALA A 182 -7.87 13.79 -2.94
C ALA A 182 -6.54 14.43 -2.54
N MET A 183 -5.53 14.45 -3.43
CA MET A 183 -4.27 15.16 -3.17
C MET A 183 -4.54 16.64 -2.90
N LYS A 184 -5.35 17.29 -3.75
CA LYS A 184 -5.77 18.69 -3.57
C LYS A 184 -6.50 18.89 -2.24
N ALA A 185 -7.46 18.02 -1.92
CA ALA A 185 -8.23 18.08 -0.67
C ALA A 185 -7.40 17.80 0.60
N CYS A 186 -6.20 17.24 0.44
CA CYS A 186 -5.25 16.97 1.52
C CYS A 186 -4.02 17.88 1.45
N GLU A 187 -4.09 19.00 0.72
CA GLU A 187 -3.01 19.99 0.61
C GLU A 187 -1.68 19.37 0.16
N GLY A 188 -1.73 18.46 -0.82
CA GLY A 188 -0.56 17.77 -1.37
C GLY A 188 0.01 16.67 -0.48
N TYR A 189 -0.63 16.37 0.67
CA TYR A 189 -0.17 15.31 1.58
C TYR A 189 -0.52 13.91 1.06
N GLY A 190 0.25 13.45 0.08
CA GLY A 190 0.13 12.14 -0.53
C GLY A 190 1.03 12.00 -1.76
N ILE A 191 1.07 10.79 -2.31
CA ILE A 191 1.88 10.48 -3.51
C ILE A 191 0.99 9.81 -4.57
N PRO A 192 0.72 10.46 -5.71
CA PRO A 192 0.01 9.82 -6.80
C PRO A 192 0.93 8.85 -7.55
N ILE A 193 0.41 7.65 -7.84
CA ILE A 193 1.06 6.64 -8.67
C ILE A 193 0.16 6.40 -9.89
N PHE A 194 0.65 6.76 -11.07
CA PHE A 194 -0.13 6.68 -12.30
C PHE A 194 0.13 5.38 -13.06
N LYS A 195 -0.88 4.88 -13.79
CA LYS A 195 -0.70 3.83 -14.79
C LYS A 195 0.21 4.33 -15.91
N PRO A 196 0.99 3.43 -16.56
CA PRO A 196 2.04 3.82 -17.50
C PRO A 196 1.42 4.16 -18.87
N ARG A 197 0.64 5.24 -18.92
CA ARG A 197 -0.02 5.80 -20.12
C ARG A 197 1.01 6.51 -21.01
N SER A 198 0.59 7.15 -22.10
CA SER A 198 1.51 7.90 -22.98
C SER A 198 2.25 9.00 -22.20
N GLN A 199 3.45 9.38 -22.68
CA GLN A 199 4.26 10.43 -22.03
C GLN A 199 3.48 11.73 -21.87
N ASP A 200 2.72 12.16 -22.88
CA ASP A 200 1.91 13.39 -22.81
C ASP A 200 0.86 13.33 -21.70
N VAL A 201 0.15 12.20 -21.56
CA VAL A 201 -0.86 12.04 -20.50
C VAL A 201 -0.18 12.06 -19.13
N LEU A 202 0.97 11.39 -18.99
CA LEU A 202 1.72 11.38 -17.74
C LEU A 202 2.21 12.77 -17.35
N LYS A 203 2.78 13.54 -18.28
CA LYS A 203 3.25 14.91 -18.03
C LYS A 203 2.12 15.82 -17.53
N ASN A 204 0.95 15.79 -18.16
CA ASN A 204 -0.23 16.55 -17.70
C ASN A 204 -0.66 16.16 -16.27
N LEU A 205 -0.54 14.89 -15.89
CA LEU A 205 -0.88 14.42 -14.53
C LEU A 205 0.17 14.83 -13.51
N ILE A 206 1.45 14.82 -13.91
CA ILE A 206 2.59 15.23 -13.10
C ILE A 206 2.51 16.72 -12.81
N GLU A 207 2.22 17.57 -13.79
CA GLU A 207 1.99 19.01 -13.60
C GLU A 207 0.90 19.26 -12.55
N LYS A 208 -0.24 18.55 -12.62
CA LYS A 208 -1.28 18.65 -11.60
C LYS A 208 -0.82 18.20 -10.21
N ALA A 209 0.01 17.16 -10.14
CA ALA A 209 0.57 16.70 -8.87
C ALA A 209 1.51 17.75 -8.26
N GLU A 210 2.33 18.39 -9.09
CA GLU A 210 3.22 19.49 -8.70
C GLU A 210 2.43 20.73 -8.25
N ASP A 211 1.41 21.13 -9.00
CA ASP A 211 0.51 22.25 -8.66
C ASP A 211 -0.19 22.06 -7.31
N PHE A 212 -0.51 20.82 -6.94
CA PHE A 212 -1.13 20.49 -5.66
C PHE A 212 -0.13 20.33 -4.52
N GLY A 213 1.17 20.47 -4.78
CA GLY A 213 2.22 20.38 -3.77
C GLY A 213 2.52 18.94 -3.32
N CYS A 214 2.27 17.94 -4.16
CA CYS A 214 2.62 16.55 -3.87
C CYS A 214 4.13 16.43 -3.59
N LYS A 215 4.51 15.49 -2.72
CA LYS A 215 5.93 15.29 -2.33
C LYS A 215 6.73 14.48 -3.35
N ALA A 216 6.06 13.70 -4.17
CA ALA A 216 6.63 12.82 -5.18
C ALA A 216 5.53 12.42 -6.16
N PHE A 217 5.92 11.75 -7.24
CA PHE A 217 4.99 11.01 -8.08
C PHE A 217 5.59 9.66 -8.45
N GLY A 218 4.76 8.74 -8.91
CA GLY A 218 5.26 7.46 -9.38
C GLY A 218 4.49 6.92 -10.56
N ILE A 219 5.08 5.89 -11.16
CA ILE A 219 4.47 5.15 -12.26
C ILE A 219 4.46 3.67 -11.89
N ASP A 220 3.28 3.06 -12.02
CA ASP A 220 3.05 1.64 -11.83
C ASP A 220 3.40 0.87 -13.12
N LEU A 221 4.71 0.66 -13.34
CA LEU A 221 5.28 0.14 -14.58
C LEU A 221 4.76 -1.27 -14.93
N ASP A 222 4.53 -2.11 -13.92
CA ASP A 222 3.91 -3.43 -14.12
C ASP A 222 2.48 -3.32 -14.68
N GLY A 223 1.79 -2.20 -14.43
CA GLY A 223 0.48 -1.88 -14.96
C GLY A 223 0.37 -1.87 -16.49
N CYS A 224 1.50 -1.91 -17.22
CA CYS A 224 1.54 -2.06 -18.68
C CYS A 224 0.85 -3.36 -19.19
N GLY A 225 0.73 -4.38 -18.33
CA GLY A 225 -0.01 -5.62 -18.65
C GLY A 225 -1.53 -5.50 -18.51
N SER A 226 -2.06 -4.33 -18.13
CA SER A 226 -3.48 -4.18 -17.82
C SER A 226 -4.36 -4.09 -19.07
N SER A 227 -5.03 -5.20 -19.42
CA SER A 227 -5.97 -5.25 -20.54
C SER A 227 -7.24 -4.41 -20.32
N ILE A 228 -7.72 -4.31 -19.08
CA ILE A 228 -8.94 -3.55 -18.75
C ILE A 228 -8.78 -2.06 -19.06
N MET A 229 -7.59 -1.50 -18.85
CA MET A 229 -7.28 -0.11 -19.18
C MET A 229 -7.46 0.16 -20.68
N ALA A 230 -6.84 -0.68 -21.52
CA ALA A 230 -6.91 -0.55 -22.97
C ALA A 230 -8.35 -0.75 -23.51
N LEU A 231 -9.09 -1.73 -22.97
CA LEU A 231 -10.49 -1.99 -23.35
C LEU A 231 -11.43 -0.79 -23.09
N HIS A 232 -11.08 0.06 -22.12
CA HIS A 232 -11.84 1.26 -21.76
C HIS A 232 -11.23 2.57 -22.31
N GLY A 233 -10.41 2.48 -23.37
CA GLY A 233 -9.90 3.66 -24.08
C GLY A 233 -8.74 4.39 -23.40
N GLN A 234 -8.11 3.76 -22.41
CA GLN A 234 -6.97 4.31 -21.69
C GLN A 234 -5.75 3.38 -21.83
N PRO A 235 -5.09 3.34 -23.00
CA PRO A 235 -4.00 2.39 -23.25
C PRO A 235 -2.80 2.61 -22.31
N VAL A 236 -2.15 1.52 -21.95
CA VAL A 236 -0.97 1.46 -21.09
C VAL A 236 0.18 0.83 -21.85
N PHE A 237 1.41 1.19 -21.50
CA PHE A 237 2.61 0.89 -22.28
C PHE A 237 3.75 0.45 -21.38
N LYS A 238 4.61 -0.43 -21.89
CA LYS A 238 5.94 -0.62 -21.30
C LYS A 238 6.72 0.70 -21.43
N LYS A 239 7.55 1.01 -20.43
CA LYS A 239 8.43 2.17 -20.45
C LYS A 239 9.86 1.71 -20.69
N SER A 240 10.52 2.38 -21.64
CA SER A 240 11.96 2.26 -21.83
C SER A 240 12.70 3.08 -20.77
N VAL A 241 14.00 2.84 -20.62
CA VAL A 241 14.89 3.66 -19.78
C VAL A 241 14.80 5.14 -20.19
N LYS A 242 14.75 5.43 -21.49
CA LYS A 242 14.60 6.81 -22.00
C LYS A 242 13.29 7.47 -21.60
N ASP A 243 12.19 6.70 -21.58
CA ASP A 243 10.91 7.23 -21.11
C ASP A 243 10.97 7.58 -19.63
N ILE A 244 11.73 6.82 -18.82
CA ILE A 244 11.94 7.11 -17.40
C ILE A 244 12.82 8.36 -17.23
N GLU A 245 13.97 8.42 -17.91
CA GLU A 245 14.87 9.60 -17.89
C GLU A 245 14.11 10.88 -18.28
N GLU A 246 13.25 10.80 -19.30
CA GLU A 246 12.41 11.92 -19.72
C GLU A 246 11.49 12.40 -18.60
N LEU A 247 10.78 11.49 -17.91
CA LEU A 247 9.88 11.84 -16.81
C LEU A 247 10.63 12.38 -15.59
N VAL A 248 11.81 11.83 -15.28
CA VAL A 248 12.69 12.33 -14.21
C VAL A 248 13.19 13.73 -14.53
N SER A 249 13.55 14.02 -15.78
CA SER A 249 14.02 15.34 -16.19
C SER A 249 12.92 16.40 -16.33
N PHE A 250 11.65 15.98 -16.38
CA PHE A 250 10.52 16.85 -16.66
C PHE A 250 10.10 17.72 -15.46
N THR A 251 10.34 17.26 -14.24
CA THR A 251 9.96 17.94 -12.99
C THR A 251 11.02 17.71 -11.91
N ASN A 252 11.01 18.51 -10.84
CA ASN A 252 11.87 18.29 -9.68
C ASN A 252 11.26 17.34 -8.63
N LEU A 253 10.01 16.89 -8.83
CA LEU A 253 9.41 15.92 -7.93
C LEU A 253 10.16 14.57 -8.00
N PRO A 254 10.48 13.95 -6.84
CA PRO A 254 11.04 12.60 -6.79
C PRO A 254 10.17 11.59 -7.56
N PHE A 255 10.84 10.75 -8.36
CA PHE A 255 10.21 9.72 -9.18
C PHE A 255 10.22 8.35 -8.48
N ILE A 256 9.06 7.69 -8.46
CA ILE A 256 8.89 6.32 -7.95
C ILE A 256 8.63 5.35 -9.11
N ALA A 257 9.56 4.43 -9.35
CA ALA A 257 9.42 3.31 -10.28
C ALA A 257 8.78 2.11 -9.57
N LYS A 258 7.48 1.87 -9.75
CA LYS A 258 6.76 0.80 -9.06
C LYS A 258 6.47 -0.40 -9.95
N GLY A 259 6.57 -1.60 -9.39
CA GLY A 259 6.27 -2.85 -10.08
C GLY A 259 7.51 -3.59 -10.59
N ILE A 260 8.67 -3.32 -9.97
CA ILE A 260 9.94 -3.92 -10.38
C ILE A 260 10.14 -5.24 -9.64
N MET A 261 10.45 -6.32 -10.37
CA MET A 261 10.72 -7.64 -9.78
C MET A 261 12.07 -8.23 -10.23
N ILE A 262 12.79 -7.53 -11.12
CA ILE A 262 14.05 -7.99 -11.71
C ILE A 262 15.19 -7.08 -11.20
N PRO A 263 16.29 -7.63 -10.64
CA PRO A 263 17.40 -6.84 -10.13
C PRO A 263 18.03 -5.89 -11.16
N ASP A 264 18.23 -6.34 -12.39
CA ASP A 264 18.81 -5.50 -13.44
C ASP A 264 17.87 -4.34 -13.82
N GLU A 265 16.55 -4.55 -13.84
CA GLU A 265 15.58 -3.48 -14.10
C GLU A 265 15.52 -2.46 -12.95
N ALA A 266 15.74 -2.91 -11.71
CA ALA A 266 15.85 -2.01 -10.56
C ALA A 266 17.07 -1.09 -10.68
N LEU A 267 18.23 -1.64 -11.06
CA LEU A 267 19.43 -0.86 -11.32
C LEU A 267 19.23 0.12 -12.48
N MET A 268 18.60 -0.33 -13.58
CA MET A 268 18.28 0.57 -14.70
C MET A 268 17.37 1.73 -14.28
N CYS A 269 16.39 1.50 -13.39
CA CYS A 269 15.55 2.58 -12.86
C CYS A 269 16.34 3.55 -11.97
N ALA A 270 17.23 3.03 -11.12
CA ALA A 270 18.09 3.85 -10.27
C ALA A 270 19.05 4.72 -11.11
N ASP A 271 19.71 4.12 -12.11
CA ASP A 271 20.62 4.81 -13.03
C ASP A 271 19.89 5.88 -13.87
N ALA A 272 18.60 5.64 -14.19
CA ALA A 272 17.74 6.61 -14.88
C ALA A 272 17.26 7.78 -13.98
N GLY A 273 17.65 7.78 -12.69
CA GLY A 273 17.34 8.84 -11.73
C GLY A 273 16.06 8.62 -10.92
N ALA A 274 15.54 7.40 -10.84
CA ALA A 274 14.46 7.10 -9.90
C ALA A 274 14.94 7.32 -8.45
N SER A 275 14.16 8.06 -7.67
CA SER A 275 14.43 8.26 -6.24
C SER A 275 13.96 7.06 -5.41
N VAL A 276 12.97 6.31 -5.90
CA VAL A 276 12.45 5.11 -5.25
C VAL A 276 12.22 4.01 -6.28
N VAL A 277 12.65 2.79 -5.96
CA VAL A 277 12.21 1.57 -6.64
C VAL A 277 11.27 0.81 -5.72
N ALA A 278 10.03 0.59 -6.17
CA ALA A 278 9.05 -0.19 -5.43
C ALA A 278 8.97 -1.62 -5.97
N VAL A 279 9.52 -2.56 -5.19
CA VAL A 279 9.48 -4.00 -5.47
C VAL A 279 8.06 -4.51 -5.24
N SER A 280 7.39 -4.86 -6.33
CA SER A 280 5.97 -5.20 -6.31
C SER A 280 5.62 -6.04 -7.52
N ASN A 281 4.72 -7.00 -7.33
CA ASN A 281 4.06 -7.75 -8.42
C ASN A 281 2.57 -7.41 -8.51
N HIS A 282 2.22 -6.16 -8.19
CA HIS A 282 0.84 -5.66 -8.13
C HIS A 282 -0.06 -6.44 -7.14
N GLY A 283 0.53 -7.02 -6.10
CA GLY A 283 -0.16 -7.93 -5.19
C GLY A 283 -0.73 -9.17 -5.89
N GLY A 284 -0.08 -9.64 -6.95
CA GLY A 284 -0.44 -10.81 -7.75
C GLY A 284 -1.62 -10.61 -8.69
N ARG A 285 -1.79 -9.41 -9.26
CA ARG A 285 -3.00 -9.02 -10.03
C ARG A 285 -2.76 -8.69 -11.50
N VAL A 286 -1.51 -8.64 -11.94
CA VAL A 286 -1.16 -8.30 -13.34
C VAL A 286 -0.64 -9.52 -14.09
N LEU A 287 0.30 -10.25 -13.49
CA LEU A 287 0.87 -11.47 -14.04
C LEU A 287 0.75 -12.60 -13.00
N ASP A 288 0.15 -13.72 -13.40
CA ASP A 288 0.10 -14.91 -12.53
C ASP A 288 1.41 -15.72 -12.64
N SER A 289 1.69 -16.55 -11.63
CA SER A 289 2.91 -17.38 -11.52
C SER A 289 4.25 -16.62 -11.42
N THR A 290 4.25 -15.41 -10.86
CA THR A 290 5.48 -14.70 -10.47
C THR A 290 6.01 -15.20 -9.12
N PRO A 291 7.32 -15.07 -8.82
CA PRO A 291 7.82 -15.25 -7.46
C PRO A 291 7.15 -14.26 -6.49
N GLY A 292 7.19 -14.59 -5.20
CA GLY A 292 6.78 -13.68 -4.14
C GLY A 292 7.79 -12.54 -3.97
N VAL A 293 7.32 -11.35 -3.62
CA VAL A 293 8.18 -10.16 -3.47
C VAL A 293 9.32 -10.39 -2.47
N ALA A 294 9.04 -11.00 -1.32
CA ALA A 294 10.05 -11.31 -0.30
C ALA A 294 11.19 -12.22 -0.82
N THR A 295 10.97 -13.00 -1.88
CA THR A 295 12.02 -13.80 -2.54
C THR A 295 12.95 -12.92 -3.38
N MET A 296 12.42 -11.91 -4.06
CA MET A 296 13.20 -11.05 -4.96
C MET A 296 13.87 -9.88 -4.24
N LEU A 297 13.31 -9.44 -3.12
CA LEU A 297 13.74 -8.24 -2.41
C LEU A 297 15.25 -8.26 -2.03
N PRO A 298 15.83 -9.33 -1.43
CA PRO A 298 17.26 -9.36 -1.13
C PRO A 298 18.15 -9.26 -2.38
N LEU A 299 17.75 -9.92 -3.48
CA LEU A 299 18.50 -9.91 -4.73
C LEU A 299 18.51 -8.52 -5.37
N ILE A 300 17.39 -7.80 -5.26
CA ILE A 300 17.29 -6.41 -5.73
C ILE A 300 18.15 -5.51 -4.85
N ARG A 301 18.07 -5.61 -3.52
CA ARG A 301 18.91 -4.82 -2.61
C ARG A 301 20.40 -5.06 -2.86
N GLU A 302 20.82 -6.31 -3.02
CA GLU A 302 22.22 -6.65 -3.33
C GLU A 302 22.69 -5.98 -4.64
N LYS A 303 21.83 -5.95 -5.66
CA LYS A 303 22.16 -5.37 -6.96
C LYS A 303 22.25 -3.84 -6.94
N VAL A 304 21.34 -3.16 -6.25
CA VAL A 304 21.25 -1.68 -6.27
C VAL A 304 21.99 -1.01 -5.12
N GLY A 305 22.34 -1.73 -4.06
CA GLY A 305 22.98 -1.17 -2.87
C GLY A 305 22.16 -0.03 -2.26
N ASP A 306 22.83 1.09 -1.95
CA ASP A 306 22.22 2.30 -1.37
C ASP A 306 21.93 3.39 -2.42
N LEU A 307 22.00 3.06 -3.72
CA LEU A 307 21.79 4.03 -4.80
C LEU A 307 20.37 4.62 -4.83
N VAL A 308 19.39 3.86 -4.33
CA VAL A 308 17.97 4.22 -4.40
C VAL A 308 17.25 3.73 -3.15
N THR A 309 16.21 4.46 -2.74
CA THR A 309 15.28 3.97 -1.71
C THR A 309 14.47 2.80 -2.26
N ILE A 310 14.39 1.70 -1.51
CA ILE A 310 13.58 0.53 -1.87
C ILE A 310 12.32 0.51 -1.03
N THR A 311 11.17 0.44 -1.69
CA THR A 311 9.92 0.07 -1.02
C THR A 311 9.46 -1.31 -1.47
N ALA A 312 8.67 -2.01 -0.65
CA ALA A 312 8.17 -3.33 -1.00
C ALA A 312 6.72 -3.56 -0.54
N ASP A 313 5.88 -4.18 -1.38
CA ASP A 313 4.60 -4.78 -0.97
C ASP A 313 4.59 -6.30 -1.21
N GLY A 314 3.41 -6.93 -1.16
CA GLY A 314 3.23 -8.35 -1.41
C GLY A 314 3.12 -9.14 -0.11
N GLY A 315 1.92 -9.63 0.20
CA GLY A 315 1.71 -10.59 1.30
C GLY A 315 1.71 -10.01 2.73
N VAL A 316 2.28 -8.82 2.97
CA VAL A 316 2.42 -8.18 4.30
C VAL A 316 1.07 -7.93 4.99
N ARG A 317 0.87 -8.41 6.23
CA ARG A 317 -0.37 -8.22 7.01
C ARG A 317 -0.16 -7.75 8.44
N THR A 318 1.04 -7.92 8.98
CA THR A 318 1.35 -7.63 10.38
C THR A 318 2.65 -6.84 10.48
N GLY A 319 2.89 -6.18 11.62
CA GLY A 319 4.18 -5.54 11.89
C GLY A 319 5.36 -6.53 11.95
N TYR A 320 5.12 -7.83 12.13
CA TYR A 320 6.14 -8.87 12.01
C TYR A 320 6.55 -9.08 10.55
N ASP A 321 5.59 -9.05 9.63
CA ASP A 321 5.88 -9.12 8.19
C ASP A 321 6.60 -7.87 7.71
N VAL A 322 6.24 -6.70 8.26
CA VAL A 322 6.97 -5.44 8.02
C VAL A 322 8.43 -5.59 8.44
N LEU A 323 8.69 -6.09 9.66
CA LEU A 323 10.05 -6.30 10.15
C LEU A 323 10.85 -7.24 9.24
N LYS A 324 10.24 -8.32 8.75
CA LYS A 324 10.88 -9.22 7.78
C LYS A 324 11.25 -8.49 6.49
N MET A 325 10.33 -7.73 5.90
CA MET A 325 10.61 -6.97 4.68
C MET A 325 11.75 -5.96 4.87
N LEU A 326 11.78 -5.25 5.99
CA LEU A 326 12.88 -4.33 6.32
C LEU A 326 14.22 -5.08 6.42
N ALA A 327 14.26 -6.21 7.13
CA ALA A 327 15.46 -7.04 7.27
C ALA A 327 15.92 -7.69 5.95
N LEU A 328 15.02 -7.87 4.99
CA LEU A 328 15.34 -8.33 3.63
C LEU A 328 15.88 -7.21 2.74
N GLY A 329 15.86 -5.95 3.21
CA GLY A 329 16.45 -4.81 2.52
C GLY A 329 15.44 -3.79 1.98
N ALA A 330 14.18 -3.77 2.42
CA ALA A 330 13.31 -2.63 2.15
C ALA A 330 13.61 -1.46 3.11
N ASP A 331 13.53 -0.23 2.63
CA ASP A 331 13.59 0.98 3.47
C ASP A 331 12.20 1.34 4.02
N ALA A 332 11.15 1.03 3.27
CA ALA A 332 9.77 1.14 3.74
C ALA A 332 8.84 0.09 3.11
N VAL A 333 7.74 -0.21 3.81
CA VAL A 333 6.83 -1.30 3.44
C VAL A 333 5.45 -0.76 3.06
N LEU A 334 4.89 -1.29 1.99
CA LEU A 334 3.64 -0.83 1.40
C LEU A 334 2.48 -1.80 1.73
N LEU A 335 1.34 -1.26 2.19
CA LEU A 335 0.14 -2.05 2.52
C LEU A 335 -1.02 -1.76 1.56
N GLY A 336 -1.53 -2.78 0.88
CA GLY A 336 -2.61 -2.65 -0.11
C GLY A 336 -3.99 -3.05 0.41
N ARG A 337 -4.32 -4.35 0.32
CA ARG A 337 -5.69 -4.88 0.51
C ARG A 337 -6.32 -4.54 1.86
N ASP A 338 -5.53 -4.53 2.93
CA ASP A 338 -6.06 -4.22 4.26
C ASP A 338 -6.35 -2.72 4.44
N ILE A 339 -5.66 -1.84 3.71
CA ILE A 339 -6.01 -0.42 3.65
C ILE A 339 -7.36 -0.22 2.96
N ILE A 340 -7.63 -0.96 1.87
CA ILE A 340 -8.96 -0.94 1.23
C ILE A 340 -10.05 -1.35 2.24
N ARG A 341 -9.83 -2.46 2.96
CA ARG A 341 -10.78 -2.94 3.97
C ARG A 341 -10.97 -1.93 5.09
N ALA A 342 -9.89 -1.33 5.57
CA ALA A 342 -9.91 -0.34 6.64
C ALA A 342 -10.72 0.91 6.22
N ALA A 343 -10.43 1.45 5.03
CA ALA A 343 -11.14 2.61 4.48
C ALA A 343 -12.62 2.31 4.22
N VAL A 344 -12.94 1.18 3.60
CA VAL A 344 -14.34 0.78 3.37
C VAL A 344 -15.08 0.59 4.70
N GLY A 345 -14.42 0.03 5.72
CA GLY A 345 -14.99 -0.15 7.04
C GLY A 345 -15.43 1.17 7.67
N ALA A 346 -14.51 2.13 7.79
CA ALA A 346 -14.75 3.35 8.56
C ALA A 346 -13.91 4.57 8.09
N GLY A 347 -13.70 4.74 6.78
CA GLY A 347 -13.02 5.91 6.21
C GLY A 347 -11.63 6.16 6.81
N THR A 348 -11.32 7.44 7.06
CA THR A 348 -10.09 7.92 7.70
C THR A 348 -9.84 7.22 9.03
N LEU A 349 -10.86 7.12 9.88
CA LEU A 349 -10.78 6.45 11.18
C LEU A 349 -10.30 5.00 11.03
N GLY A 350 -10.89 4.25 10.09
CA GLY A 350 -10.52 2.85 9.86
C GLY A 350 -9.07 2.69 9.40
N VAL A 351 -8.63 3.53 8.45
CA VAL A 351 -7.24 3.52 7.94
C VAL A 351 -6.25 3.79 9.06
N LYS A 352 -6.49 4.84 9.86
CA LYS A 352 -5.65 5.19 11.02
C LYS A 352 -5.53 4.03 11.99
N MET A 353 -6.65 3.46 12.43
CA MET A 353 -6.66 2.34 13.38
C MET A 353 -5.89 1.12 12.86
N HIS A 354 -5.95 0.86 11.55
CA HIS A 354 -5.19 -0.24 10.95
C HIS A 354 -3.69 0.05 10.95
N LEU A 355 -3.28 1.24 10.54
CA LEU A 355 -1.88 1.65 10.50
C LEU A 355 -1.25 1.73 11.90
N GLU A 356 -1.95 2.28 12.90
CA GLU A 356 -1.52 2.28 14.30
C GLU A 356 -1.35 0.86 14.85
N HIS A 357 -2.22 -0.07 14.45
CA HIS A 357 -2.08 -1.48 14.82
C HIS A 357 -0.82 -2.12 14.22
N ILE A 358 -0.50 -1.80 12.96
CA ILE A 358 0.74 -2.24 12.31
C ILE A 358 1.96 -1.66 13.03
N LYS A 359 1.97 -0.34 13.33
CA LYS A 359 3.02 0.31 14.12
C LYS A 359 3.23 -0.37 15.48
N LYS A 360 2.14 -0.64 16.21
CA LYS A 360 2.20 -1.33 17.51
C LYS A 360 2.82 -2.72 17.41
N THR A 361 2.43 -3.49 16.40
CA THR A 361 2.95 -4.86 16.21
C THR A 361 4.38 -4.86 15.67
N LEU A 362 4.79 -3.86 14.89
CA LEU A 362 6.18 -3.66 14.46
C LEU A 362 7.06 -3.34 15.67
N LYS A 363 6.64 -2.39 16.52
CA LYS A 363 7.37 -2.07 17.75
C LYS A 363 7.55 -3.31 18.63
N LYS A 364 6.51 -4.13 18.78
CA LYS A 364 6.63 -5.42 19.50
C LYS A 364 7.63 -6.36 18.83
N ALA A 365 7.62 -6.47 17.50
CA ALA A 365 8.54 -7.33 16.76
C ALA A 365 10.00 -6.87 16.94
N MET A 366 10.26 -5.56 16.83
CA MET A 366 11.57 -4.96 17.06
C MET A 366 12.10 -5.22 18.47
N PHE A 367 11.25 -5.03 19.49
CA PHE A 367 11.61 -5.33 20.87
C PHE A 367 12.04 -6.80 21.04
N MET A 368 11.22 -7.73 20.53
CA MET A 368 11.47 -9.17 20.64
C MET A 368 12.60 -9.70 19.75
N THR A 369 13.22 -8.84 18.94
CA THR A 369 14.38 -9.15 18.08
C THR A 369 15.60 -8.31 18.44
N GLY A 370 15.54 -7.50 19.51
CA GLY A 370 16.66 -6.68 19.98
C GLY A 370 16.93 -5.42 19.14
N MET A 371 16.02 -5.04 18.24
CA MET A 371 16.21 -3.90 17.33
C MET A 371 15.75 -2.60 17.99
N LYS A 372 16.69 -1.74 18.40
CA LYS A 372 16.38 -0.50 19.12
C LYS A 372 15.84 0.61 18.22
N ASN A 373 16.21 0.61 16.94
CA ASN A 373 15.71 1.56 15.95
C ASN A 373 15.71 0.95 14.54
N ILE A 374 15.04 1.59 13.59
CA ILE A 374 14.91 1.10 12.20
C ILE A 374 16.27 0.82 11.54
N LYS A 375 17.29 1.66 11.78
CA LYS A 375 18.62 1.52 11.16
C LYS A 375 19.40 0.29 11.64
N MET A 376 19.00 -0.33 12.75
CA MET A 376 19.63 -1.55 13.24
C MET A 376 19.08 -2.81 12.57
N ILE A 377 17.93 -2.72 11.89
CA ILE A 377 17.27 -3.87 11.29
C ILE A 377 18.11 -4.36 10.10
N ASP A 378 18.58 -5.60 10.19
CA ASP A 378 19.33 -6.27 9.14
C ASP A 378 18.93 -7.75 9.02
N SER A 379 19.50 -8.45 8.04
CA SER A 379 19.17 -9.86 7.79
C SER A 379 19.59 -10.80 8.93
N LYS A 380 20.37 -10.36 9.92
CA LYS A 380 20.77 -11.20 11.05
C LYS A 380 19.60 -11.47 11.97
N ILE A 381 18.50 -10.72 11.96
CA ILE A 381 17.32 -11.11 12.75
C ILE A 381 16.50 -12.22 12.08
N LEU A 382 16.90 -12.68 10.90
CA LEU A 382 16.18 -13.68 10.11
C LEU A 382 16.78 -15.08 10.29
N PHE A 383 15.90 -16.06 10.43
CA PHE A 383 16.25 -17.48 10.35
C PHE A 383 15.85 -18.02 8.98
N ASP A 384 16.81 -18.58 8.24
CA ASP A 384 16.58 -19.24 6.95
C ASP A 384 16.70 -20.76 7.11
N TYR A 385 15.60 -21.47 6.90
CA TYR A 385 15.56 -22.93 6.97
C TYR A 385 16.51 -23.65 6.00
N ASN A 386 16.98 -22.97 4.95
CA ASN A 386 17.74 -23.59 3.87
C ASN A 386 19.26 -23.39 3.98
N GLN A 387 19.75 -22.60 4.94
CA GLN A 387 21.19 -22.45 5.19
C GLN A 387 21.71 -23.51 6.17
N ASN A 388 23.03 -23.73 6.15
CA ASN A 388 23.69 -24.58 7.13
C ASN A 388 23.46 -24.03 8.55
N LYS A 389 22.95 -24.90 9.44
CA LYS A 389 22.63 -24.53 10.82
C LYS A 389 23.85 -24.05 11.60
N GLU A 390 25.02 -24.64 11.38
CA GLU A 390 26.26 -24.25 12.08
C GLU A 390 26.70 -22.83 11.67
N GLU A 391 26.71 -22.54 10.37
CA GLU A 391 27.02 -21.20 9.84
C GLU A 391 26.00 -20.12 10.24
N GLN A 392 24.76 -20.52 10.55
CA GLN A 392 23.77 -19.60 11.07
C GLN A 392 24.02 -19.26 12.53
N TRP A 393 24.26 -20.24 13.39
CA TRP A 393 24.43 -19.99 14.82
C TRP A 393 25.72 -19.22 15.15
N GLU A 394 26.78 -19.33 14.35
CA GLU A 394 27.99 -18.52 14.52
C GLU A 394 27.80 -17.01 14.27
N LYS A 395 26.70 -16.60 13.63
CA LYS A 395 26.37 -15.18 13.39
C LYS A 395 25.67 -14.50 14.58
N TYR A 396 25.24 -15.27 15.58
CA TYR A 396 24.51 -14.83 16.78
C TYR A 396 25.40 -14.95 18.02
#